data_AF-A0A0R3WW29-F1
#
_entry.id   AF-A0A0R3WW29-F1
#
_cell.length_a   1.000
_cell.length_b   1.000
_cell.length_c   1.000
_cell.angle_alpha   90.00
_cell.angle_beta   90.00
_cell.angle_gamma   90.00
#
_symmetry.space_group_name_H-M   'P 1'
#
loop_
_entity.id
_entity.type
_entity.pdbx_description
1 polymer ?
#
loop_
_entity_poly.entity_id
_entity_poly.type
_entity_poly.pdbx_seq_one_letter_code
_entity_poly.pdbx_strand_id
1 'polypeptide(L)' 'MYGEGHFTQCVWSDTRRAGFGYAKAREGDLAIVVGQYRPPGNYCGEFFAKVPPPLSGETWVPSVKELSAK' A
#
# COMPACT_ATOMS: atom_id res chain seq x y z
N MET A 1 5.65 -4.32 -10.81
CA MET A 1 5.36 -4.44 -9.37
C MET A 1 6.02 -3.37 -8.47
N TYR A 2 6.75 -2.37 -9.00
CA TYR A 2 7.45 -1.39 -8.13
C TYR A 2 6.58 -0.21 -7.63
N GLY A 3 5.28 -0.17 -7.93
CA GLY A 3 4.39 0.92 -7.51
C GLY A 3 3.32 0.56 -6.47
N GLU A 4 3.04 -0.73 -6.26
CA GLU A 4 1.87 -1.18 -5.48
C GLU A 4 2.20 -1.53 -4.02
N GLY A 5 3.50 -1.66 -3.68
CA GLY A 5 3.95 -2.19 -2.39
C GLY A 5 3.54 -1.36 -1.17
N HIS A 6 3.42 -0.03 -1.29
CA HIS A 6 2.99 0.81 -0.18
C HIS A 6 1.52 0.57 0.17
N PHE A 7 0.64 0.54 -0.85
CA PHE A 7 -0.78 0.29 -0.65
C PHE A 7 -1.01 -1.10 -0.07
N THR A 8 -0.43 -2.14 -0.68
CA THR A 8 -0.65 -3.52 -0.27
C THR A 8 -0.17 -3.78 1.16
N GLN A 9 0.91 -3.12 1.61
CA GLN A 9 1.35 -3.20 3.00
C GLN A 9 0.35 -2.56 3.96
N CYS A 10 -0.25 -1.42 3.61
CA CYS A 10 -1.24 -0.75 4.46
C CYS A 10 -2.49 -1.60 4.70
N VAL A 11 -2.91 -2.39 3.71
CA VAL A 11 -4.13 -3.21 3.78
C VAL A 11 -3.86 -4.69 4.02
N TRP A 12 -2.61 -5.08 4.29
CA TRP A 12 -2.22 -6.48 4.44
C TRP A 12 -2.96 -7.15 5.61
N SER A 13 -3.77 -8.17 5.31
CA SER A 13 -4.71 -8.76 6.27
C SER A 13 -4.08 -9.45 7.48
N ASP A 14 -2.78 -9.76 7.44
CA ASP A 14 -2.04 -10.36 8.57
C ASP A 14 -1.25 -9.33 9.38
N THR A 15 -1.06 -8.11 8.89
CA THR A 15 -0.41 -7.06 9.67
C THR A 15 -1.29 -6.70 10.87
N ARG A 16 -0.72 -6.63 12.07
CA ARG A 16 -1.47 -6.38 13.31
C ARG A 16 -1.08 -5.09 14.00
N ARG A 17 0.13 -4.59 13.73
CA ARG A 17 0.68 -3.38 14.34
C ARG A 17 1.39 -2.58 13.28
N ALA A 18 1.25 -1.27 13.37
CA ALA A 18 2.01 -0.32 12.58
C ALA A 18 2.53 0.79 13.49
N GLY A 19 3.78 1.22 13.26
CA GLY A 19 4.39 2.38 13.89
C GLY A 19 4.80 3.37 12.82
N PHE A 20 4.58 4.66 13.08
CA PHE A 20 4.89 5.73 12.15
C PHE A 20 5.84 6.74 12.79
N GLY A 21 6.95 7.02 12.11
CA GLY A 21 7.88 8.09 12.45
C GLY A 21 7.76 9.24 11.46
N TYR A 22 7.93 10.47 11.94
CA TYR A 22 7.88 11.69 11.14
C TYR A 22 9.08 12.57 11.46
N ALA A 23 9.71 13.12 10.43
CA ALA A 23 10.75 14.14 10.56
C ALA A 23 10.60 15.20 9.46
N LYS A 24 10.71 16.48 9.83
CA LYS A 24 10.80 17.59 8.87
C LYS A 24 12.26 18.02 8.73
N ALA A 25 12.70 18.30 7.50
CA ALA A 25 14.00 18.92 7.28
C ALA A 25 14.06 20.31 7.94
N ARG A 26 15.25 20.71 8.40
CA ARG A 26 15.47 22.03 9.01
C ARG A 26 15.31 23.16 8.00
N GLU A 27 15.68 22.91 6.76
CA GLU A 27 15.60 23.85 5.64
C GLU A 27 14.82 23.20 4.50
N GLY A 28 14.00 24.00 3.81
CA GLY A 28 13.10 23.56 2.75
C GLY A 28 11.80 22.89 3.24
N ASP A 29 11.03 22.35 2.29
CA ASP A 29 9.69 21.77 2.53
C ASP A 29 9.69 20.23 2.54
N LEU A 30 10.84 19.60 2.77
CA LEU A 30 10.91 18.15 2.85
C LEU A 30 10.39 17.65 4.21
N ALA A 31 9.41 16.74 4.14
CA ALA A 31 8.96 15.95 5.27
C ALA A 31 9.10 14.46 4.94
N ILE A 32 9.67 13.69 5.87
CA ILE A 32 9.88 12.25 5.76
C ILE A 32 8.95 11.55 6.73
N VAL A 33 8.16 10.61 6.22
CA VAL A 33 7.34 9.70 7.01
C VAL A 33 7.83 8.28 6.77
N VAL A 34 8.03 7.52 7.84
CA VAL A 34 8.41 6.10 7.78
C VAL A 34 7.36 5.28 8.50
N GLY A 35 6.79 4.30 7.81
CA GLY A 35 5.92 3.28 8.42
C GLY A 35 6.66 1.97 8.61
N GLN A 36 6.55 1.38 9.80
CA GLN A 36 6.98 0.00 10.09
C GLN A 36 5.78 -0.85 10.47
N TYR A 37 5.68 -2.05 9.90
CA TYR A 37 4.52 -2.94 10.02
C TYR A 37 4.95 -4.30 10.60
N ARG A 38 4.14 -4.85 11.51
CA ARG A 38 4.38 -6.16 12.17
C ARG A 38 3.10 -7.00 12.28
N PRO A 39 3.12 -8.28 11.86
CA PRO A 39 4.07 -8.89 10.93
C PRO A 39 4.17 -8.10 9.60
N PRO A 40 5.30 -8.17 8.87
CA PRO A 40 5.41 -7.51 7.57
C PRO A 40 4.48 -8.18 6.54
N GLY A 41 4.12 -7.45 5.49
CA GLY A 41 3.34 -7.94 4.38
C GLY A 41 4.14 -8.04 3.08
N ASN A 42 3.42 -8.00 1.95
CA ASN A 42 3.99 -8.03 0.59
C ASN A 42 4.80 -9.28 0.27
N TYR A 43 4.42 -10.42 0.83
CA TYR A 43 4.99 -11.70 0.42
C TYR A 43 4.52 -12.05 -1.00
N CYS A 44 5.48 -12.30 -1.89
CA CYS A 44 5.21 -12.74 -3.26
C CYS A 44 4.33 -14.00 -3.26
N GLY A 45 3.29 -14.00 -4.09
CA GLY A 45 2.33 -15.11 -4.18
C GLY A 45 1.16 -15.06 -3.20
N GLU A 46 1.17 -14.15 -2.21
CA GLU A 46 0.11 -14.09 -1.20
C GLU A 46 -0.91 -12.97 -1.41
N PHE A 47 -0.70 -12.07 -2.37
CA PHE A 47 -1.51 -10.86 -2.57
C PHE A 47 -3.01 -11.14 -2.64
N PHE A 48 -3.44 -12.15 -3.41
CA PHE A 48 -4.86 -12.48 -3.56
C PHE A 48 -5.54 -12.87 -2.24
N ALA A 49 -4.81 -13.52 -1.34
CA ALA A 49 -5.33 -13.92 -0.03
C ALA A 49 -5.19 -12.83 1.05
N LYS A 50 -4.27 -11.87 0.84
CA LYS A 50 -3.85 -10.91 1.88
C LYS A 50 -4.27 -9.47 1.62
N VAL A 51 -4.62 -9.12 0.38
CA VAL A 51 -5.19 -7.81 0.03
C VAL A 51 -6.71 -7.96 -0.06
N PRO A 52 -7.48 -7.41 0.89
CA PRO A 52 -8.92 -7.58 0.90
C PRO A 52 -9.59 -6.84 -0.27
N PRO A 53 -10.77 -7.30 -0.73
CA PRO A 53 -11.57 -6.55 -1.70
C PRO A 53 -12.06 -5.21 -1.10
N PRO A 54 -12.51 -4.27 -1.95
CA PRO A 54 -13.16 -3.05 -1.49
C PRO A 54 -14.32 -3.35 -0.54
N LEU A 55 -14.48 -2.52 0.51
CA LEU A 55 -15.54 -2.69 1.49
C LEU A 55 -16.95 -2.50 0.90
N SER A 56 -17.07 -1.81 -0.24
CA SER A 56 -18.34 -1.67 -0.98
C SER A 56 -18.81 -2.98 -1.61
N GLY A 57 -17.94 -3.98 -1.74
CA GLY A 57 -18.22 -5.21 -2.50
C GLY A 57 -18.20 -5.03 -4.02
N GLU A 58 -18.05 -3.80 -4.51
CA GLU A 58 -17.96 -3.50 -5.93
C GLU A 58 -16.51 -3.49 -6.40
N THR A 59 -16.18 -4.41 -7.31
CA THR A 59 -14.87 -4.42 -7.99
C THR A 59 -14.96 -3.63 -9.28
N TRP A 60 -14.32 -2.47 -9.33
CA TRP A 60 -14.10 -1.76 -10.59
C TRP A 60 -12.89 -2.37 -11.30
N VAL A 61 -13.10 -2.87 -12.51
CA VAL A 61 -12.05 -3.40 -13.38
C VAL A 61 -11.90 -2.43 -14.55
N PRO A 62 -10.78 -1.68 -14.64
CA PRO A 62 -10.55 -0.80 -15.78
C PRO A 62 -10.47 -1.60 -17.07
N SER A 63 -11.01 -1.02 -18.15
CA SER A 63 -10.81 -1.51 -19.50
C SER A 63 -9.35 -1.39 -19.92
N VAL A 64 -8.92 -2.22 -20.88
CA VAL A 64 -7.57 -2.16 -21.45
C VAL A 64 -7.25 -0.79 -22.02
N LYS A 65 -8.25 -0.10 -22.57
CA LYS A 65 -8.12 1.26 -23.12
C LYS A 65 -7.79 2.28 -22.02
N GLU A 66 -8.42 2.17 -20.86
CA GLU A 66 -8.16 3.03 -19.69
C GLU A 66 -6.78 2.76 -19.09
N LEU A 67 -6.35 1.49 -19.05
CA LEU A 67 -5.02 1.11 -18.58
C LEU A 67 -3.89 1.56 -19.51
N SER A 68 -4.20 1.77 -20.80
CA SER A 68 -3.21 2.15 -21.82
C SER A 68 -3.07 3.67 -21.98
N ALA A 69 -3.99 4.45 -21.40
CA ALA A 69 -3.89 5.90 -21.34
C ALA A 69 -2.94 6.29 -20.21
N LYS A 70 -1.73 6.68 -20.56
CA LYS A 70 -0.80 7.37 -19.64
C LYS A 70 -1.15 8.84 -19.54
#